data_AF-A0A960XU97-F1
#
_entry.id   AF-A0A960XU97-F1
#
_cell.length_a   1.000
_cell.length_b   1.000
_cell.length_c   1.000
_cell.angle_alpha   90.00
_cell.angle_beta   90.00
_cell.angle_gamma   90.00
#
_symmetry.space_group_name_H-M   'P 1'
#
loop_
_entity.id
_entity.type
_entity.pdbx_description
1 polymer ?
#
loop_
_entity_poly.entity_id
_entity_poly.type
_entity_poly.pdbx_seq_one_letter_code
_entity_poly.pdbx_strand_id
1 'polypeptide(L)'
;NGHWHIDHHRVIGGIPYVHINSASYFWLGAAWRHERLPPGLAKRFPHVSSTAPYTKPLFTILEIDPVKGRFTLRSAAAEWMGPSPAELGRPFAPGEEDFVKPAISALDLAIA
;
A
#
# COMPACT_ATOMS: atom_id res chain seq x y z
N ASN A 1 -10.25 -1.18 4.70
CA ASN A 1 -9.56 -2.49 4.66
C ASN A 1 -8.06 -2.23 4.56
N GLY A 2 -7.19 -3.02 5.19
CA GLY A 2 -5.73 -2.94 4.99
C GLY A 2 -5.06 -4.22 4.49
N HIS A 3 -5.76 -5.35 4.45
CA HIS A 3 -5.24 -6.70 4.20
C HIS A 3 -4.53 -6.87 2.85
N TRP A 4 -4.96 -6.14 1.83
CA TRP A 4 -4.42 -6.25 0.47
C TRP A 4 -3.15 -5.43 0.25
N HIS A 5 -2.79 -4.54 1.18
CA HIS A 5 -1.58 -3.71 1.12
C HIS A 5 -1.51 -2.87 -0.17
N ILE A 6 -2.62 -2.23 -0.55
CA ILE A 6 -2.74 -1.41 -1.76
C ILE A 6 -3.31 -0.03 -1.42
N ASP A 7 -3.03 0.94 -2.29
CA ASP A 7 -3.57 2.29 -2.22
C ASP A 7 -4.79 2.43 -3.15
N HIS A 8 -5.98 2.26 -2.60
CA HIS A 8 -7.16 2.19 -3.44
C HIS A 8 -8.42 2.67 -2.71
N HIS A 9 -9.36 3.25 -3.45
CA HIS A 9 -10.67 3.59 -2.93
C HIS A 9 -11.72 3.44 -4.02
N ARG A 10 -12.96 3.12 -3.62
CA ARG A 10 -14.11 3.06 -4.53
C ARG A 10 -15.35 3.57 -3.82
N VAL A 11 -16.30 4.07 -4.59
CA VAL A 11 -17.64 4.40 -4.10
C VAL A 11 -18.61 3.33 -4.62
N ILE A 12 -19.35 2.70 -3.71
CA ILE A 12 -20.35 1.68 -4.06
C ILE A 12 -21.66 2.11 -3.39
N GLY A 13 -22.69 2.37 -4.19
CA GLY A 13 -23.99 2.84 -3.67
C GLY A 13 -23.89 4.13 -2.87
N GLY A 14 -22.97 5.03 -3.23
CA GLY A 14 -22.71 6.29 -2.50
C GLY A 14 -21.81 6.14 -1.26
N ILE A 15 -21.45 4.92 -0.86
CA ILE A 15 -20.61 4.67 0.32
C ILE A 15 -19.14 4.57 -0.11
N PRO A 16 -18.22 5.33 0.50
CA PRO A 16 -16.80 5.23 0.21
C PRO A 16 -16.15 4.03 0.93
N TYR A 17 -15.48 3.18 0.15
CA TYR A 17 -14.68 2.05 0.61
C TYR A 17 -13.20 2.36 0.38
N VAL A 18 -12.44 2.42 1.46
CA VAL A 18 -11.01 2.76 1.42
C VAL A 18 -10.16 1.55 1.75
N HIS A 19 -9.13 1.33 0.93
CA HIS A 19 -8.01 0.44 1.18
C HIS A 19 -6.81 1.29 1.55
N ILE A 20 -6.36 1.15 2.80
CA ILE A 20 -5.14 1.79 3.28
C ILE A 20 -4.00 0.82 3.06
N ASN A 21 -2.93 1.33 2.48
CA ASN A 21 -1.73 0.54 2.21
C ASN A 21 -1.08 0.05 3.51
N SER A 22 -0.22 -0.96 3.38
CA SER A 22 0.67 -1.40 4.45
C SER A 22 1.53 -0.25 4.95
N ALA A 23 1.95 -0.34 6.22
CA ALA A 23 2.94 0.58 6.73
C ALA A 23 4.28 0.42 6.04
N SER A 24 4.68 -0.78 5.58
CA SER A 24 6.10 -1.04 5.31
C SER A 24 6.42 -1.80 4.03
N TYR A 25 5.46 -2.46 3.40
CA TYR A 25 5.73 -3.26 2.20
C TYR A 25 4.48 -3.67 1.41
N PHE A 26 4.69 -3.98 0.13
CA PHE A 26 3.77 -4.77 -0.68
C PHE A 26 4.18 -6.26 -0.70
N TRP A 27 3.21 -7.17 -0.63
CA TRP A 27 3.49 -8.61 -0.64
C TRP A 27 3.65 -9.12 -2.08
N LEU A 28 4.84 -9.60 -2.42
CA LEU A 28 5.13 -10.16 -3.74
C LEU A 28 4.63 -11.60 -3.86
N GLY A 29 4.81 -12.39 -2.81
CA GLY A 29 4.62 -13.84 -2.85
C GLY A 29 5.89 -14.60 -3.24
N ALA A 30 5.83 -15.94 -3.15
CA ALA A 30 7.02 -16.79 -3.25
C ALA A 30 7.66 -16.83 -4.66
N ALA A 31 6.87 -16.59 -5.72
CA ALA A 31 7.34 -16.68 -7.11
C ALA A 31 8.26 -15.52 -7.51
N TRP A 32 8.22 -14.38 -6.79
CA TRP A 32 9.02 -13.19 -7.07
C TRP A 32 9.91 -12.83 -5.88
N ARG A 33 10.43 -13.85 -5.20
CA ARG A 33 11.35 -13.64 -4.08
C ARG A 33 12.62 -12.96 -4.57
N HIS A 34 13.08 -11.98 -3.81
CA HIS A 34 14.35 -11.29 -4.02
C HIS A 34 15.09 -11.19 -2.70
N GLU A 35 16.33 -11.67 -2.63
CA GLU A 35 17.11 -11.56 -1.39
C GLU A 35 17.48 -10.11 -1.13
N ARG A 36 17.12 -9.61 0.04
CA ARG A 36 17.26 -8.20 0.44
C ARG A 36 18.09 -8.04 1.71
N LEU A 37 18.35 -9.15 2.40
CA LEU A 37 19.02 -9.15 3.70
C LEU A 37 20.35 -9.92 3.60
N PRO A 38 21.35 -9.54 4.41
CA PRO A 38 22.53 -10.37 4.61
C PRO A 38 22.16 -11.79 5.08
N PRO A 39 22.95 -12.82 4.77
CA PRO A 39 22.58 -14.24 5.00
C PRO A 39 22.10 -14.57 6.42
N GLY A 40 22.73 -13.99 7.45
CA GLY A 40 22.32 -14.20 8.84
C GLY A 40 20.93 -13.64 9.17
N LEU A 41 20.60 -12.48 8.59
CA LEU A 41 19.29 -11.86 8.74
C LEU A 41 18.24 -12.53 7.84
N ALA A 42 18.61 -12.93 6.63
CA ALA A 42 17.73 -13.68 5.73
C ALA A 42 17.25 -14.99 6.37
N LYS A 43 18.14 -15.72 7.06
CA LYS A 43 17.78 -16.94 7.82
C LYS A 43 16.79 -16.66 8.96
N ARG A 44 16.93 -15.52 9.64
CA ARG A 44 16.06 -15.12 10.76
C ARG A 44 14.72 -14.54 10.28
N PHE A 45 14.71 -13.89 9.11
CA PHE A 45 13.56 -13.19 8.54
C PHE A 45 13.28 -13.64 7.10
N PRO A 46 13.01 -14.94 6.87
CA PRO A 46 12.97 -15.52 5.52
C PRO A 46 11.89 -14.93 4.62
N HIS A 47 10.82 -14.39 5.21
CA HIS A 47 9.70 -13.81 4.47
C HIS A 47 9.97 -12.42 3.89
N VAL A 48 11.03 -11.72 4.33
CA VAL A 48 11.41 -10.41 3.77
C VAL A 48 11.76 -10.53 2.29
N SER A 49 12.26 -11.68 1.86
CA SER A 49 12.49 -11.96 0.44
C SER A 49 11.20 -11.91 -0.39
N SER A 50 10.04 -12.15 0.22
CA SER A 50 8.73 -12.19 -0.45
C SER A 50 8.00 -10.85 -0.41
N THR A 51 8.69 -9.76 -0.06
CA THR A 51 8.12 -8.41 0.02
C THR A 51 8.85 -7.43 -0.90
N ALA A 52 8.14 -6.37 -1.30
CA ALA A 52 8.73 -5.16 -1.86
C ALA A 52 8.58 -4.05 -0.80
N PRO A 53 9.64 -3.73 -0.06
CA PRO A 53 9.53 -2.87 1.11
C PRO A 53 9.70 -1.38 0.75
N TYR A 54 9.16 -0.51 1.61
CA TYR A 54 9.14 0.94 1.44
C TYR A 54 10.31 1.62 2.18
N THR A 55 10.80 2.76 1.67
CA THR A 55 11.91 3.51 2.29
C THR A 55 11.58 4.11 3.65
N LYS A 56 10.30 4.30 3.95
CA LYS A 56 9.80 4.76 5.26
C LYS A 56 8.38 4.23 5.53
N PRO A 57 7.96 4.19 6.80
CA PRO A 57 6.60 3.79 7.13
C PRO A 57 5.54 4.70 6.51
N LEU A 58 4.49 4.12 5.94
CA LEU A 58 3.28 4.81 5.52
C LEU A 58 2.25 4.78 6.65
N PHE A 59 1.68 5.93 6.94
CA PHE A 59 0.51 6.08 7.79
C PHE A 59 -0.25 7.33 7.35
N THR A 60 -1.50 7.43 7.76
CA THR A 60 -2.34 8.60 7.45
C THR A 60 -3.22 8.94 8.63
N ILE A 61 -3.77 10.15 8.59
CA ILE A 61 -4.80 10.62 9.52
C ILE A 61 -6.10 10.73 8.73
N LEU A 62 -7.13 10.12 9.30
CA LEU A 62 -8.51 10.21 8.86
C LEU A 62 -9.24 11.18 9.77
N GLU A 63 -9.88 12.19 9.21
CA GLU A 63 -10.65 13.18 9.95
C GLU A 63 -12.11 13.16 9.47
N ILE A 64 -13.04 13.17 10.43
CA ILE A 64 -14.48 13.26 10.17
C ILE A 64 -14.97 14.58 10.78
N ASP A 65 -15.50 15.46 9.95
CA ASP A 65 -16.17 16.69 10.36
C ASP A 65 -17.69 16.47 10.23
N PRO A 66 -18.39 16.14 11.32
CA PRO A 66 -19.82 15.84 11.26
C PRO A 66 -20.67 17.10 11.03
N VAL A 67 -20.16 18.28 11.37
CA VAL A 67 -20.88 19.55 11.14
C VAL A 67 -20.89 19.90 9.65
N LYS A 68 -19.78 19.65 8.96
CA LYS A 68 -19.68 19.88 7.52
C LYS A 68 -20.09 18.66 6.68
N GLY A 69 -20.36 17.52 7.32
CA GLY A 69 -20.56 16.25 6.65
C GLY A 69 -19.37 15.91 5.75
N ARG A 70 -18.14 15.94 6.29
CA ARG A 70 -16.93 15.67 5.50
C ARG A 70 -16.08 14.56 6.09
N PHE A 71 -15.51 13.78 5.19
CA PHE A 71 -14.49 12.77 5.44
C PHE A 71 -13.21 13.19 4.71
N THR A 72 -12.08 13.27 5.42
CA THR A 72 -10.79 13.51 4.79
C THR A 72 -9.77 12.46 5.19
N LEU A 73 -8.89 12.13 4.24
CA LEU A 73 -7.74 11.26 4.42
C LEU A 73 -6.51 11.99 3.88
N ARG A 74 -5.44 12.06 4.66
CA ARG A 74 -4.19 12.71 4.22
C ARG A 74 -3.37 11.78 3.33
N SER A 75 -2.70 12.32 2.33
CA SER A 75 -1.77 11.52 1.52
C SER A 75 -0.49 11.23 2.29
N ALA A 76 0.11 10.07 2.01
CA ALA A 76 1.47 9.74 2.40
C ALA A 76 2.16 9.01 1.24
N ALA A 77 3.45 9.26 1.04
CA ALA A 77 4.22 8.58 0.00
C ALA A 77 5.61 8.21 0.52
N ALA A 78 6.09 7.07 0.06
CA ALA A 78 7.44 6.57 0.22
C ALA A 78 7.97 6.15 -1.15
N GLU A 79 9.17 5.58 -1.17
CA GLU A 79 9.74 4.98 -2.37
C GLU A 79 9.89 3.48 -2.14
N TRP A 80 10.02 2.71 -3.22
CA TRP A 80 10.50 1.34 -3.10
C TRP A 80 11.96 1.36 -2.66
N MET A 81 12.34 0.51 -1.70
CA MET A 81 13.77 0.30 -1.43
C MET A 81 14.52 -0.37 -2.59
N GLY A 82 13.79 -0.85 -3.60
CA GLY A 82 14.33 -1.41 -4.84
C GLY A 82 14.77 -2.89 -4.69
N PRO A 83 14.58 -3.72 -5.73
CA PRO A 83 13.71 -3.48 -6.88
C PRO A 83 12.22 -3.48 -6.48
N SER A 84 11.43 -2.68 -7.18
CA SER A 84 9.97 -2.63 -7.14
C SER A 84 9.34 -3.92 -7.71
N PRO A 85 8.03 -4.15 -7.48
CA PRO A 85 7.35 -5.31 -8.08
C PRO A 85 7.43 -5.34 -9.62
N ALA A 86 7.37 -4.18 -10.28
CA ALA A 86 7.47 -4.07 -11.74
C ALA A 86 8.88 -4.42 -12.24
N GLU A 87 9.93 -3.93 -11.57
CA GLU A 87 11.32 -4.24 -11.91
C GLU A 87 11.66 -5.73 -11.69
N LEU A 88 10.95 -6.40 -10.76
CA LEU A 88 11.03 -7.85 -10.56
C LEU A 88 10.21 -8.66 -11.59
N GLY A 89 9.54 -8.01 -12.54
CA GLY A 89 8.72 -8.67 -13.54
C GLY A 89 7.45 -9.33 -12.98
N ARG A 90 6.94 -8.85 -11.84
CA ARG A 90 5.64 -9.31 -11.32
C ARG A 90 4.53 -8.82 -12.25
N PRO A 91 3.71 -9.73 -12.82
CA PRO A 91 2.57 -9.32 -13.62
C PRO A 91 1.52 -8.64 -12.74
N PHE A 92 0.88 -7.62 -13.30
CA PHE A 92 -0.27 -6.96 -12.70
C PHE A 92 -1.53 -7.39 -13.42
N ALA A 93 -2.60 -7.66 -12.68
CA ALA A 93 -3.92 -7.72 -13.28
C ALA A 93 -4.28 -6.34 -13.88
N PRO A 94 -5.17 -6.27 -14.89
CA PRO A 94 -5.57 -4.98 -15.47
C PRO A 94 -5.99 -3.96 -14.39
N GLY A 95 -5.30 -2.82 -14.35
CA GLY A 95 -5.52 -1.73 -13.39
C GLY A 95 -4.93 -1.96 -11.99
N GLU A 96 -4.26 -3.08 -11.72
CA GLU A 96 -3.60 -3.34 -10.42
C GLU A 96 -2.39 -2.42 -10.18
N GLU A 97 -1.67 -2.10 -11.23
CA GLU A 97 -0.53 -1.18 -11.20
C GLU A 97 -0.87 0.21 -10.66
N ASP A 98 -2.12 0.67 -10.83
CA ASP A 98 -2.57 1.98 -10.33
C ASP A 98 -2.61 2.06 -8.80
N PHE A 99 -2.74 0.90 -8.14
CA PHE A 99 -2.90 0.79 -6.69
C PHE A 99 -1.78 0.02 -5.98
N VAL A 100 -0.91 -0.69 -6.71
CA VAL A 100 0.32 -1.27 -6.16
C VAL A 100 1.46 -0.25 -6.24
N LYS A 101 1.46 0.68 -5.28
CA LYS A 101 2.45 1.76 -5.16
C LYS A 101 2.78 2.04 -3.71
N PRO A 102 3.95 2.59 -3.37
CA PRO A 102 4.35 2.88 -2.00
C PRO A 102 3.73 4.19 -1.50
N ALA A 103 2.40 4.28 -1.54
CA ALA A 103 1.66 5.49 -1.18
C ALA A 103 0.31 5.20 -0.50
N ILE A 104 -0.29 6.27 0.02
CA ILE A 104 -1.67 6.41 0.43
C ILE A 104 -2.16 7.69 -0.24
N SER A 105 -3.20 7.61 -1.07
CA SER A 105 -3.77 8.74 -1.77
C SER A 105 -4.65 9.57 -0.83
N ALA A 106 -4.64 10.89 -0.99
CA ALA A 106 -5.54 11.76 -0.25
C ALA A 106 -7.00 11.52 -0.70
N LEU A 107 -7.94 11.64 0.24
CA LEU A 107 -9.37 11.63 -0.04
C LEU A 107 -10.01 12.83 0.63
N ASP A 108 -10.98 13.41 -0.06
CA ASP A 108 -11.80 14.48 0.49
C ASP A 108 -13.21 14.32 -0.07
N LEU A 109 -14.11 13.83 0.79
CA LEU A 109 -15.43 13.36 0.42
C LEU A 109 -16.50 14.03 1.27
N ALA A 110 -17.61 14.39 0.64
CA ALA A 110 -18.83 14.70 1.36
C ALA A 110 -19.49 13.41 1.85
N ILE A 111 -19.94 13.40 3.09
CA ILE A 111 -20.74 12.34 3.71
C ILE A 111 -22.15 12.91 3.80
N ALA A 112 -23.01 12.49 2.87
CA ALA A 112 -24.42 12.88 2.80
C ALA A 112 -25.29 11.92 3.62
#